data_AF-A0A8S1FFZ3-F1
#
_entry.id   AF-A0A8S1FFZ3-F1
#
_cell.length_a   1.000
_cell.length_b   1.000
_cell.length_c   1.000
_cell.angle_alpha   90.00
_cell.angle_beta   90.00
_cell.angle_gamma   90.00
#
_symmetry.space_group_name_H-M   'P 1'
#
loop_
_entity.id
_entity.type
_entity.pdbx_description
1 polymer ?
#
loop_
_entity_poly.entity_id
_entity_poly.type
_entity_poly.pdbx_seq_one_letter_code
_entity_poly.pdbx_strand_id
1 'polypeptide(L)'
;MKADEKIVRLVREFLQNSSDREKSEFDGEPDEPRPQECCGQSCKPCVFDIHQQDVVRWAKQCAKNIKYGDESLYENVYGRCGDEPKTIGSIFDGNQYIRFRISQITRLTDSTNLYKFETDKKIGELPLGCHLRARFVGHSCAKT
;
A
#
# COMPACT_ATOMS: atom_id res chain seq x y z
N MET A 1 5.52 0.90 23.06
CA MET A 1 5.10 0.39 21.74
C MET A 1 5.18 1.55 20.77
N LYS A 2 5.84 1.38 19.61
CA LYS A 2 5.92 2.45 18.61
C LYS A 2 4.50 2.74 18.07
N ALA A 3 4.20 3.98 17.70
CA ALA A 3 2.86 4.36 17.20
C ALA A 3 2.42 3.49 16.01
N ASP A 4 3.36 3.15 15.12
CA ASP A 4 3.13 2.27 13.97
C ASP A 4 2.79 0.82 14.36
N GLU A 5 3.41 0.26 15.40
CA GLU A 5 3.04 -1.07 15.92
C GLU A 5 1.65 -1.02 16.58
N LYS A 6 1.36 0.07 17.28
CA LYS A 6 0.06 0.30 17.93
C LYS A 6 -1.06 0.34 16.90
N ILE A 7 -0.90 1.10 15.81
CA ILE A 7 -1.96 1.25 14.80
C ILE A 7 -2.23 -0.06 14.08
N VAL A 8 -1.18 -0.81 13.71
CA VAL A 8 -1.33 -2.12 13.04
C VAL A 8 -2.10 -3.09 13.92
N ARG A 9 -1.76 -3.16 15.21
CA ARG A 9 -2.45 -4.03 16.16
C ARG A 9 -3.93 -3.69 16.28
N LEU A 10 -4.25 -2.41 16.49
CA LEU A 10 -5.63 -1.96 16.69
C LEU A 10 -6.50 -2.15 15.44
N VAL A 11 -5.94 -1.94 14.23
CA VAL A 11 -6.64 -2.20 12.97
C VAL A 11 -6.93 -3.69 12.80
N ARG A 12 -5.96 -4.56 13.07
CA ARG A 12 -6.17 -6.02 13.01
C ARG A 12 -7.24 -6.46 14.02
N GLU A 13 -7.19 -5.96 15.25
CA GLU A 13 -8.20 -6.25 16.28
C GLU A 13 -9.60 -5.79 15.84
N PHE A 14 -9.72 -4.59 15.27
CA PHE A 14 -10.99 -4.10 14.73
C PHE A 14 -11.51 -5.03 13.63
N LEU A 15 -10.70 -5.26 12.60
CA LEU A 15 -11.12 -6.07 11.45
C LEU A 15 -11.47 -7.51 11.84
N GLN A 16 -10.76 -8.13 12.80
CA GLN A 16 -11.09 -9.47 13.30
C GLN A 16 -12.48 -9.54 13.95
N ASN A 17 -12.91 -8.46 14.60
CA ASN A 17 -14.20 -8.38 15.29
C ASN A 17 -15.34 -7.84 14.42
N SER A 18 -15.03 -7.25 13.27
CA SER A 18 -16.03 -6.73 12.32
C SER A 18 -16.66 -7.85 11.47
N SER A 19 -17.88 -7.60 10.99
CA SER A 19 -18.54 -8.49 10.04
C SER A 19 -17.83 -8.49 8.68
N ASP A 20 -18.06 -9.53 7.86
CA ASP A 20 -17.44 -9.61 6.53
C ASP A 20 -17.88 -8.48 5.59
N ARG A 21 -19.08 -7.94 5.82
CA ARG A 21 -19.57 -6.75 5.10
C ARG A 21 -18.73 -5.52 5.44
N GLU A 22 -18.47 -5.28 6.73
CA GLU A 22 -17.66 -4.14 7.17
C GLU A 22 -16.19 -4.31 6.73
N LYS A 23 -15.65 -5.53 6.76
CA LYS A 23 -14.29 -5.81 6.25
C LYS A 23 -14.15 -5.47 4.77
N SER A 24 -15.19 -5.68 3.96
CA SER A 24 -15.14 -5.42 2.51
C SER A 24 -14.99 -3.95 2.14
N GLU A 25 -15.18 -3.03 3.09
CA GLU A 25 -14.96 -1.59 2.90
C GLU A 25 -13.49 -1.20 3.03
N PHE A 26 -12.63 -2.11 3.52
CA PHE A 26 -11.21 -1.89 3.68
C PHE A 26 -10.41 -2.67 2.65
N ASP A 27 -9.32 -2.08 2.16
CA ASP A 27 -8.34 -2.83 1.38
C ASP A 27 -7.77 -3.98 2.21
N GLY A 28 -7.43 -5.09 1.57
CA GLY A 28 -6.82 -6.24 2.26
C GLY A 28 -5.42 -5.92 2.76
N GLU A 29 -5.07 -6.50 3.93
CA GLU A 29 -3.71 -6.45 4.48
C GLU A 29 -2.70 -6.96 3.41
N PRO A 30 -1.54 -6.31 3.25
CA PRO A 30 -0.49 -6.80 2.37
C PRO A 30 -0.03 -8.21 2.76
N ASP A 31 -0.04 -9.13 1.79
CA ASP A 31 0.43 -10.50 2.01
C ASP A 31 1.92 -10.50 2.38
N GLU A 32 2.26 -11.32 3.37
CA GLU A 32 3.65 -11.49 3.78
C GLU A 32 4.48 -12.13 2.66
N PRO A 33 5.66 -11.58 2.34
CA PRO A 33 6.56 -12.17 1.36
C PRO A 33 6.99 -13.57 1.77
N ARG A 34 7.13 -14.46 0.79
CA ARG A 34 7.73 -15.77 1.01
C ARG A 34 9.24 -15.64 1.18
N PRO A 35 9.88 -16.50 1.99
CA PRO A 35 11.34 -16.49 2.13
C PRO A 35 12.10 -16.58 0.81
N GLN A 36 11.56 -17.26 -0.21
CA GLN A 36 12.17 -17.38 -1.54
C GLN A 36 12.11 -16.08 -2.36
N GLU A 37 11.25 -15.13 -2.01
CA GLU A 37 11.19 -13.80 -2.64
C GLU A 37 12.29 -12.88 -2.10
N CYS A 38 12.90 -13.23 -0.97
CA CYS A 38 14.10 -12.60 -0.47
C CYS A 38 15.32 -13.15 -1.24
N CYS A 39 16.19 -12.27 -1.73
CA CYS A 39 17.42 -12.70 -2.40
C CYS A 39 18.43 -13.38 -1.45
N GLY A 40 18.20 -13.33 -0.14
CA GLY A 40 19.08 -13.94 0.87
C GLY A 40 20.45 -13.26 1.05
N GLN A 41 20.71 -12.16 0.33
CA GLN A 41 22.01 -11.49 0.28
C GLN A 41 22.08 -10.20 1.10
N SER A 42 21.35 -10.11 2.21
CA SER A 42 21.34 -8.92 3.07
C SER A 42 21.03 -7.62 2.32
N CYS A 43 20.14 -7.67 1.33
CA CYS A 43 19.70 -6.50 0.59
C CYS A 43 19.03 -5.47 1.53
N LYS A 44 19.19 -4.18 1.21
CA LYS A 44 18.55 -3.08 1.95
C LYS A 44 17.93 -2.08 0.97
N PRO A 45 16.60 -1.83 1.05
CA PRO A 45 15.65 -2.51 1.93
C PRO A 45 15.40 -3.97 1.50
N CYS A 46 15.25 -4.87 2.46
CA CYS A 46 14.83 -6.24 2.22
C CYS A 46 13.34 -6.29 1.86
N VAL A 47 12.89 -7.33 1.15
CA VAL A 47 11.46 -7.53 0.83
C VAL A 47 10.57 -7.52 2.08
N PHE A 48 11.08 -8.02 3.21
CA PHE A 48 10.39 -7.99 4.51
C PHE A 48 10.34 -6.59 5.13
N ASP A 49 11.40 -5.78 4.99
CA ASP A 49 11.40 -4.38 5.43
C ASP A 49 10.34 -3.58 4.66
N ILE A 50 10.29 -3.82 3.35
CA ILE A 50 9.32 -3.23 2.43
C ILE A 50 7.90 -3.64 2.83
N HIS A 51 7.65 -4.92 3.10
CA HIS A 51 6.35 -5.42 3.55
C HIS A 51 5.91 -4.79 4.86
N GLN A 52 6.80 -4.69 5.85
CA GLN A 52 6.50 -4.04 7.12
C GLN A 52 6.05 -2.59 6.93
N GLN A 53 6.68 -1.85 6.01
CA GLN A 53 6.26 -0.49 5.66
C GLN A 53 4.87 -0.45 5.01
N ASP A 54 4.51 -1.42 4.17
CA ASP A 54 3.14 -1.48 3.62
C ASP A 54 2.11 -1.80 4.67
N VAL A 55 2.39 -2.74 5.57
CA VAL A 55 1.45 -3.12 6.64
C VAL A 55 1.15 -1.88 7.49
N VAL A 56 2.18 -1.08 7.81
CA VAL A 56 1.98 0.20 8.52
C VAL A 56 1.15 1.18 7.69
N ARG A 57 1.45 1.32 6.39
CA ARG A 57 0.71 2.22 5.49
C ARG A 57 -0.76 1.82 5.35
N TRP A 58 -1.02 0.54 5.13
CA TRP A 58 -2.35 -0.05 5.08
C TRP A 58 -3.11 0.20 6.38
N ALA A 59 -2.48 -0.05 7.53
CA ALA A 59 -3.11 0.17 8.82
C ALA A 59 -3.43 1.66 9.04
N LYS A 60 -2.52 2.57 8.70
CA LYS A 60 -2.76 4.02 8.75
C LYS A 60 -3.96 4.43 7.86
N GLN A 61 -4.08 3.85 6.67
CA GLN A 61 -5.21 4.11 5.76
C GLN A 61 -6.53 3.59 6.33
N CYS A 62 -6.56 2.35 6.84
CA CYS A 62 -7.74 1.79 7.47
C CYS A 62 -8.17 2.60 8.70
N ALA A 63 -7.22 2.97 9.56
CA ALA A 63 -7.49 3.67 10.80
C ALA A 63 -8.11 5.07 10.60
N LYS A 64 -7.94 5.71 9.44
CA LYS A 64 -8.63 6.96 9.11
C LYS A 64 -10.14 6.78 8.97
N ASN A 65 -10.59 5.58 8.62
CA ASN A 65 -12.01 5.24 8.43
C ASN A 65 -12.63 4.52 9.63
N ILE A 66 -11.83 4.08 10.60
CA ILE A 66 -12.31 3.42 11.83
C ILE A 66 -12.64 4.50 12.86
N LYS A 67 -13.87 4.50 13.38
CA LYS A 67 -14.30 5.42 14.45
C LYS A 67 -13.77 4.97 15.81
N TYR A 68 -13.30 5.92 16.62
CA TYR A 68 -12.87 5.71 17.99
C TYR A 68 -13.39 6.87 18.86
N GLY A 69 -14.60 6.72 19.40
CA GLY A 69 -15.32 7.82 20.05
C GLY A 69 -15.71 8.91 19.03
N ASP A 70 -15.31 10.15 19.30
CA ASP A 70 -15.60 11.31 18.45
C ASP A 70 -14.55 11.56 17.34
N GLU A 71 -13.47 10.78 17.32
CA GLU A 71 -12.36 10.91 16.36
C GLU A 71 -12.09 9.60 15.59
N SER A 72 -11.23 9.66 14.58
CA SER A 72 -10.75 8.45 13.92
C SER A 72 -9.71 7.72 14.79
N LEU A 73 -9.57 6.41 14.59
CA LEU A 73 -8.53 5.62 15.24
C LEU A 73 -7.12 6.17 14.91
N TYR A 74 -6.94 6.71 13.70
CA TYR A 74 -5.69 7.36 13.30
C TYR A 74 -5.39 8.59 14.18
N GLU A 75 -6.34 9.50 14.34
CA GLU A 75 -6.19 10.70 15.18
C GLU A 75 -5.97 10.33 16.65
N ASN A 76 -6.62 9.27 17.14
CA ASN A 76 -6.39 8.81 18.50
C ASN A 76 -4.94 8.34 18.75
N VAL A 77 -4.31 7.72 17.74
CA VAL A 77 -2.95 7.15 17.88
C VAL A 77 -1.87 8.17 17.56
N TYR A 78 -2.05 9.01 16.54
CA TYR A 78 -1.03 9.97 16.07
C TYR A 78 -1.33 11.43 16.48
N GLY A 79 -2.51 11.72 17.04
CA GLY A 79 -3.01 13.06 17.26
C GLY A 79 -3.57 13.71 15.99
N ARG A 80 -4.21 14.88 16.14
CA ARG A 80 -4.69 15.70 15.01
C ARG A 80 -3.59 16.39 14.19
N CYS A 81 -2.34 16.32 14.64
CA CYS A 81 -1.18 16.86 13.93
C CYS A 81 -0.35 15.70 13.40
N GLY A 82 -0.54 15.36 12.13
CA GLY A 82 0.15 14.22 11.53
C GLY A 82 0.09 14.22 10.01
N ASP A 83 0.36 15.37 9.38
CA ASP A 83 0.85 15.35 8.01
C ASP A 83 2.30 14.86 8.07
N GLU A 84 2.56 13.64 7.59
CA GLU A 84 3.93 13.28 7.19
C GLU A 84 4.42 14.38 6.23
N PRO A 85 5.69 14.80 6.30
CA PRO A 85 6.20 15.89 5.47
C PRO A 85 5.92 15.55 4.02
N LYS A 86 4.91 16.21 3.43
CA LYS A 86 4.66 16.18 1.99
C LYS A 86 5.97 16.61 1.37
N THR A 87 6.69 15.68 0.75
CA THR A 87 7.92 16.03 0.06
C THR A 87 7.51 16.94 -1.08
N ILE A 88 7.62 18.25 -0.86
CA ILE A 88 7.24 19.28 -1.82
C ILE A 88 8.11 19.05 -3.05
N GLY A 89 7.50 18.56 -4.14
CA GLY A 89 8.15 18.36 -5.44
C GLY A 89 8.19 16.93 -5.98
N SER A 90 7.84 15.89 -5.20
CA SER A 90 7.69 14.53 -5.74
C SER A 90 6.23 14.29 -6.14
N ILE A 91 5.96 14.18 -7.45
CA ILE A 91 4.61 13.94 -7.99
C ILE A 91 4.10 12.54 -7.63
N PHE A 92 5.01 11.63 -7.27
CA PHE A 92 4.68 10.46 -6.47
C PHE A 92 4.89 10.79 -5.00
N ASP A 93 3.81 10.99 -4.26
CA ASP A 93 3.86 10.78 -2.82
C ASP A 93 4.24 9.31 -2.61
N GLY A 94 5.47 9.05 -2.13
CA GLY A 94 5.97 7.69 -1.90
C GLY A 94 5.08 6.87 -0.97
N ASN A 95 4.09 7.52 -0.33
CA ASN A 95 3.10 6.93 0.55
C ASN A 95 1.74 6.60 -0.08
N GLN A 96 1.57 6.78 -1.39
CA GLN A 96 0.27 6.53 -2.05
C GLN A 96 0.38 5.61 -3.25
N TYR A 97 -0.48 4.59 -3.26
CA TYR A 97 -0.70 3.78 -4.44
C TYR A 97 -1.58 4.55 -5.43
N ILE A 98 -1.19 4.55 -6.70
CA ILE A 98 -2.00 5.06 -7.81
C ILE A 98 -2.53 3.84 -8.58
N ARG A 99 -3.80 3.87 -8.99
CA ARG A 99 -4.38 2.81 -9.82
C ARG A 99 -3.91 2.97 -11.26
N PHE A 100 -3.45 1.86 -11.83
CA PHE A 100 -3.05 1.74 -13.23
C PHE A 100 -3.80 0.60 -13.89
N ARG A 101 -3.99 0.72 -15.20
CA ARG A 101 -4.42 -0.38 -16.07
C ARG A 101 -3.24 -0.81 -16.95
N ILE A 102 -3.01 -2.11 -17.06
CA ILE A 102 -2.10 -2.64 -18.08
C ILE A 102 -2.81 -2.51 -19.43
N SER A 103 -2.30 -1.65 -20.31
CA SER A 103 -2.89 -1.43 -21.63
C SER A 103 -2.24 -2.29 -22.71
N GLN A 104 -1.00 -2.72 -22.51
CA GLN A 104 -0.29 -3.58 -23.44
C GLN A 104 0.73 -4.46 -22.72
N ILE A 105 0.89 -5.70 -23.20
CA ILE A 105 1.96 -6.61 -22.81
C ILE A 105 2.64 -7.07 -24.10
N THR A 106 3.93 -6.80 -24.25
CA THR A 106 4.73 -7.19 -25.40
C THR A 106 5.81 -8.15 -24.95
N ARG A 107 5.78 -9.40 -25.44
CA ARG A 107 6.86 -10.36 -25.19
C ARG A 107 8.07 -10.00 -26.04
N LEU A 108 9.21 -9.71 -25.40
CA LEU A 108 10.46 -9.35 -26.08
C LEU A 108 11.35 -10.59 -26.32
N THR A 109 11.39 -11.50 -25.35
CA THR A 109 12.13 -12.77 -25.42
C THR A 109 11.33 -13.86 -24.73
N ASP A 110 11.90 -15.07 -24.63
CA ASP A 110 11.22 -16.16 -23.94
C ASP A 110 10.97 -15.90 -22.45
N SER A 111 11.82 -15.09 -21.82
CA SER A 111 11.78 -14.77 -20.39
C SER A 111 11.46 -13.31 -20.07
N THR A 112 11.28 -12.46 -21.09
CA THR A 112 11.17 -11.01 -20.89
C THR A 112 9.90 -10.46 -21.53
N ASN A 113 9.12 -9.72 -20.73
CA ASN A 113 7.93 -9.01 -21.16
C ASN A 113 8.08 -7.51 -20.87
N LEU A 114 7.61 -6.69 -21.80
CA LEU A 114 7.46 -5.25 -21.65
C LEU A 114 5.99 -4.92 -21.38
N TYR A 115 5.73 -4.22 -20.29
CA TYR A 115 4.38 -3.83 -19.87
C TYR A 115 4.18 -2.33 -20.08
N LYS A 116 3.03 -1.96 -20.65
CA LYS A 116 2.58 -0.57 -20.73
C LYS A 116 1.45 -0.34 -19.73
N PHE A 117 1.64 0.64 -18.86
CA PHE A 117 0.66 1.06 -17.87
C PHE A 117 0.04 2.39 -18.26
N GLU A 118 -1.26 2.52 -18.04
CA GLU A 118 -2.03 3.75 -18.23
C GLU A 118 -2.74 4.13 -16.94
N THR A 119 -2.86 5.44 -16.70
CA THR A 119 -3.62 6.02 -15.59
C THR A 119 -4.26 7.33 -16.07
N ASP A 120 -5.38 7.68 -15.45
CA ASP A 120 -6.08 8.94 -15.62
C ASP A 120 -5.45 10.09 -14.82
N LYS A 121 -4.58 9.76 -13.85
CA LYS A 121 -3.86 10.76 -13.06
C LYS A 121 -2.70 11.35 -13.84
N LYS A 122 -2.50 12.66 -13.73
CA LYS A 122 -1.27 13.30 -14.21
C LYS A 122 -0.08 12.78 -13.39
N ILE A 123 0.78 12.02 -14.05
CA ILE A 123 2.07 11.62 -13.50
C ILE A 123 3.12 12.60 -13.99
N GLY A 124 3.99 13.04 -13.08
CA GLY A 124 5.19 13.79 -13.43
C GLY A 124 6.29 12.91 -14.02
N GLU A 125 7.43 13.54 -14.28
CA GLU A 125 8.62 12.80 -14.67
C GLU A 125 9.13 11.95 -13.50
N LEU A 126 9.42 10.68 -13.79
CA LEU A 126 10.12 9.79 -12.88
C LEU A 126 11.63 10.00 -13.05
N PRO A 127 12.40 10.22 -11.97
CA PRO A 127 13.84 10.27 -12.08
C PRO A 127 14.38 8.96 -12.68
N LEU A 128 15.40 9.08 -13.53
CA LEU A 128 16.08 7.92 -14.08
C LEU A 128 16.69 7.08 -12.96
N GLY A 129 16.56 5.75 -13.07
CA GLY A 129 17.02 4.81 -12.06
C GLY A 129 16.01 4.54 -10.93
N CYS A 130 14.85 5.21 -10.91
CA CYS A 130 13.77 4.86 -10.00
C CYS A 130 13.02 3.59 -10.47
N HIS A 131 12.38 2.92 -9.51
CA HIS A 131 11.46 1.83 -9.78
C HIS A 131 10.08 2.16 -9.21
N LEU A 132 9.04 1.65 -9.86
CA LEU A 132 7.69 1.70 -9.33
C LEU A 132 7.39 0.38 -8.63
N ARG A 133 6.62 0.46 -7.55
CA ARG A 133 6.05 -0.72 -6.93
C ARG A 133 4.61 -0.90 -7.35
N ALA A 134 4.33 -2.06 -7.95
CA ALA A 134 2.97 -2.45 -8.30
C ALA A 134 2.42 -3.49 -7.32
N ARG A 135 1.16 -3.34 -6.94
CA ARG A 135 0.35 -4.36 -6.25
C ARG A 135 -0.82 -4.73 -7.16
N PHE A 136 -1.05 -6.02 -7.38
CA PHE A 136 -2.26 -6.49 -8.04
C PHE A 136 -3.42 -6.44 -7.05
N VAL A 137 -4.50 -5.74 -7.40
CA VAL A 137 -5.68 -5.53 -6.54
C VAL A 137 -6.89 -6.38 -6.94
N GLY A 138 -6.70 -7.42 -7.75
CA GLY A 138 -7.79 -8.29 -8.21
C GLY A 138 -8.72 -7.62 -9.23
N HIS A 139 -9.57 -8.41 -9.88
CA HIS A 139 -10.71 -7.87 -10.63
C HIS A 139 -11.81 -7.48 -9.64
N SER A 140 -12.19 -6.20 -9.58
CA SER A 140 -13.54 -5.86 -9.17
C SER A 140 -14.47 -6.41 -10.26
N CYS A 141 -14.96 -7.63 -10.08
CA CYS A 141 -15.99 -8.19 -10.94
C CYS A 141 -17.26 -7.36 -10.71
N ALA A 142 -17.43 -6.30 -11.50
CA ALA A 142 -18.73 -5.67 -11.66
C ALA A 142 -19.62 -6.72 -12.31
N LYS A 143 -20.43 -7.39 -11.48
CA LYS A 143 -21.48 -8.30 -11.95
C LYS A 143 -22.36 -7.49 -12.88
N THR A 144 -22.38 -7.88 -14.15
CA THR A 144 -23.33 -7.39 -15.15
C THR A 144 -24.64 -8.15 -15.00
#